data_AF-A0A2M9T206-F1
#
_entry.id   AF-A0A2M9T206-F1
#
_cell.length_a   1.000
_cell.length_b   1.000
_cell.length_c   1.000
_cell.angle_alpha   90.00
_cell.angle_beta   90.00
_cell.angle_gamma   90.00
#
_symmetry.space_group_name_H-M   'P 1'
#
loop_
_entity.id
_entity.type
_entity.pdbx_description
1 polymer ?
#
loop_
_entity_poly.entity_id
_entity_poly.type
_entity_poly.pdbx_seq_one_letter_code
_entity_poly.pdbx_strand_id
1 'polypeptide(L)'
;MAKYHRIIIDGVPYYREYSYGLDSYGEMLSEDELVQMLLEEVVEEEIEINKRDIEAALRRIPDCGDRNLLQNYIRYLEKASWE
;
A
#
# COMPACT_ATOMS: atom_id res chain seq x y z
N MET A 1 6.72 13.83 -6.93
CA MET A 1 6.23 13.72 -5.55
C MET A 1 6.19 15.09 -4.92
N ALA A 2 5.01 15.47 -4.45
CA ALA A 2 4.83 16.64 -3.61
C ALA A 2 5.64 16.50 -2.31
N LYS A 3 6.03 17.63 -1.70
CA LYS A 3 6.70 17.66 -0.40
C LYS A 3 5.75 18.25 0.64
N TYR A 4 5.67 17.58 1.79
CA TYR A 4 4.82 17.98 2.90
C TYR A 4 5.67 18.45 4.07
N HIS A 5 5.24 19.51 4.73
CA HIS A 5 5.76 19.91 6.03
C HIS A 5 4.88 19.36 7.13
N ARG A 6 5.51 18.83 8.18
CA ARG A 6 4.83 18.42 9.42
C ARG A 6 4.73 19.61 10.37
N ILE A 7 3.53 19.86 10.86
CA ILE A 7 3.17 20.93 11.79
C ILE A 7 2.63 20.27 13.06
N ILE A 8 3.06 20.72 14.24
CA ILE A 8 2.60 20.17 15.52
C ILE A 8 1.86 21.26 16.26
N ILE A 9 0.57 21.02 16.57
CA ILE A 9 -0.29 21.93 17.35
C ILE A 9 -0.79 21.15 18.57
N ASP A 10 -0.50 21.63 19.78
CA ASP A 10 -0.89 20.98 21.04
C ASP A 10 -0.53 19.49 21.12
N GLY A 11 0.60 19.10 20.51
CA GLY A 11 1.07 17.72 20.44
C GLY A 11 0.44 16.87 19.32
N VAL A 12 -0.55 17.41 18.61
CA VAL A 12 -1.22 16.75 17.49
C VAL A 12 -0.48 17.07 16.18
N PRO A 13 -0.06 16.05 15.39
CA PRO A 13 0.59 16.26 14.11
C PRO A 13 -0.42 16.54 12.99
N TYR A 14 -0.05 17.47 12.12
CA TYR A 14 -0.74 17.83 10.89
C TYR A 14 0.27 18.00 9.76
N TYR A 15 -0.20 17.94 8.51
CA TYR A 15 0.64 17.97 7.32
C TYR A 15 0.08 18.96 6.32
N ARG A 16 0.96 19.68 5.62
CA ARG A 16 0.58 20.59 4.53
C ARG A 16 1.54 20.45 3.38
N GLU A 17 1.01 20.33 2.17
CA GLU A 17 1.82 20.41 0.96
C GLU A 17 2.45 21.80 0.86
N TYR A 18 3.73 21.86 0.52
CA TYR A 18 4.44 23.11 0.30
C TYR A 18 4.85 23.26 -1.16
N SER A 19 4.29 24.30 -1.81
CA SER A 19 4.62 24.64 -3.19
C SER A 19 5.75 25.65 -3.23
N TYR A 20 6.98 25.18 -3.51
CA TYR A 20 8.16 26.04 -3.64
C TYR A 20 8.02 27.08 -4.77
N GLY A 21 7.20 26.81 -5.79
CA GLY A 21 7.00 27.74 -6.90
C GLY A 21 6.09 28.93 -6.56
N LEU A 22 5.19 28.76 -5.59
CA LEU A 22 4.21 29.77 -5.18
C LEU A 22 4.46 30.31 -3.77
N ASP A 23 5.47 29.77 -3.08
CA ASP A 23 5.77 30.01 -1.67
C ASP A 23 4.51 29.94 -0.79
N SER A 24 3.74 28.88 -0.99
CA SER A 24 2.41 28.74 -0.38
C SER A 24 2.17 27.33 0.14
N TYR A 25 1.24 27.24 1.08
CA TYR A 25 0.79 25.99 1.67
C TYR A 25 -0.59 25.60 1.14
N GLY A 26 -0.73 24.31 0.81
CA GLY A 26 -2.01 23.69 0.51
C GLY A 26 -2.88 23.49 1.75
N GLU A 27 -3.86 22.60 1.64
CA GLU A 27 -4.77 22.22 2.72
C GLU A 27 -4.04 21.59 3.91
N MET A 28 -4.65 21.68 5.10
CA MET A 28 -4.17 21.05 6.32
C MET A 28 -4.76 19.66 6.46
N LEU A 29 -3.90 18.66 6.45
CA LEU A 29 -4.25 17.26 6.49
C LEU A 29 -3.84 16.66 7.85
N SER A 30 -4.65 15.73 8.34
CA SER A 30 -4.25 14.77 9.35
C SER A 30 -3.29 13.71 8.76
N GLU A 31 -2.74 12.86 9.63
CA GLU A 31 -1.89 11.76 9.20
C GLU A 31 -2.65 10.76 8.31
N ASP A 32 -3.86 10.38 8.71
CA ASP A 32 -4.69 9.43 7.98
C ASP A 32 -5.06 9.95 6.59
N GLU A 33 -5.42 11.24 6.49
CA GLU A 33 -5.72 11.88 5.21
C GLU A 33 -4.51 11.92 4.27
N LEU A 34 -3.33 12.28 4.80
CA LEU A 34 -2.10 12.29 4.00
C LEU A 34 -1.75 10.88 3.51
N VAL A 35 -1.82 9.87 4.41
CA VAL A 35 -1.52 8.48 4.07
C VAL A 35 -2.48 7.97 2.99
N GLN A 36 -3.78 8.21 3.14
CA GLN A 36 -4.76 7.79 2.14
C GLN A 36 -4.48 8.43 0.77
N MET A 37 -4.24 9.75 0.73
CA MET A 37 -3.92 10.43 -0.54
C MET A 37 -2.65 9.88 -1.20
N LEU A 38 -1.60 9.61 -0.41
CA LEU A 38 -0.36 9.04 -0.93
C LEU A 38 -0.56 7.61 -1.42
N LEU A 39 -1.39 6.81 -0.75
CA LEU A 39 -1.76 5.47 -1.20
C LEU A 39 -2.51 5.53 -2.53
N GLU A 40 -3.47 6.44 -2.69
CA GLU A 40 -4.19 6.62 -3.96
C GLU A 40 -3.27 7.09 -5.11
N GLU A 41 -2.20 7.85 -4.83
CA GLU A 41 -1.23 8.26 -5.86
C GLU A 41 -0.32 7.11 -6.31
N VAL A 42 0.05 6.20 -5.40
CA VAL A 42 1.08 5.17 -5.67
C VAL A 42 0.52 3.77 -5.91
N VAL A 43 -0.70 3.48 -5.47
CA VAL A 43 -1.35 2.18 -5.65
C VAL A 43 -2.15 2.21 -6.96
N GLU A 44 -1.62 1.53 -7.99
CA GLU A 44 -2.26 1.48 -9.31
C GLU A 44 -3.49 0.56 -9.34
N GLU A 45 -3.45 -0.56 -8.60
CA GLU A 45 -4.50 -1.57 -8.57
C GLU A 45 -4.61 -2.20 -7.18
N GLU A 46 -5.84 -2.34 -6.69
CA GLU A 46 -6.15 -3.15 -5.53
C GLU A 46 -6.47 -4.59 -5.98
N ILE A 47 -5.61 -5.53 -5.59
CA ILE A 47 -5.78 -6.94 -5.94
C ILE A 47 -6.36 -7.69 -4.73
N GLU A 48 -7.65 -7.97 -4.78
CA GLU A 48 -8.31 -8.80 -3.75
C GLU A 48 -8.06 -10.28 -4.02
N ILE A 49 -7.36 -10.94 -3.09
CA ILE A 49 -6.98 -12.36 -3.22
C ILE A 49 -7.80 -13.24 -2.27
N ASN A 50 -8.65 -14.10 -2.83
CA ASN A 50 -9.32 -15.16 -2.08
C ASN A 50 -8.45 -16.42 -1.99
N LYS A 51 -7.91 -16.70 -0.79
CA LYS A 51 -7.07 -17.88 -0.54
C LYS A 51 -7.75 -19.20 -0.91
N ARG A 52 -9.07 -19.32 -0.74
CA ARG A 52 -9.80 -20.56 -1.06
C ARG A 52 -9.85 -20.82 -2.56
N ASP A 53 -9.99 -19.76 -3.35
CA ASP A 53 -10.01 -19.85 -4.81
C ASP A 53 -8.62 -20.20 -5.36
N ILE A 54 -7.57 -19.65 -4.75
CA ILE A 54 -6.17 -20.02 -5.04
C ILE A 54 -5.92 -21.49 -4.72
N GLU A 55 -6.29 -21.97 -3.54
CA GLU A 55 -6.10 -23.38 -3.17
C GLU A 55 -6.87 -24.32 -4.11
N ALA A 56 -8.09 -23.94 -4.49
CA ALA A 56 -8.89 -24.70 -5.45
C ALA A 56 -8.23 -24.72 -6.84
N ALA A 57 -7.68 -23.59 -7.31
CA ALA A 57 -6.96 -23.50 -8.57
C ALA A 57 -5.67 -24.34 -8.55
N LEU A 58 -4.88 -24.27 -7.48
CA LEU A 58 -3.65 -25.06 -7.31
C LEU A 58 -3.91 -26.57 -7.35
N ARG A 59 -5.00 -27.03 -6.75
CA ARG A 59 -5.39 -28.46 -6.79
C ARG A 59 -5.73 -28.95 -8.20
N ARG A 60 -6.13 -28.06 -9.11
CA ARG A 60 -6.45 -28.37 -10.51
C ARG A 60 -5.23 -28.42 -11.41
N ILE A 61 -4.07 -27.91 -10.99
CA ILE A 61 -2.81 -27.98 -11.75
C ILE A 61 -2.28 -29.42 -11.68
N PRO A 62 -2.15 -30.14 -12.81
CA PRO A 62 -1.72 -31.54 -12.81
C PRO A 62 -0.24 -31.70 -12.46
N ASP A 63 0.58 -30.72 -12.85
CA ASP A 63 2.01 -30.74 -12.59
C ASP A 63 2.33 -30.39 -11.13
N CYS A 64 3.06 -31.28 -10.45
CA CYS A 64 3.39 -31.12 -9.05
C CYS A 64 4.52 -30.10 -8.80
N GLY A 65 5.38 -29.85 -9.80
CA GLY A 65 6.42 -28.83 -9.75
C GLY A 65 5.84 -27.43 -9.79
N ASP A 66 4.94 -27.16 -10.75
CA ASP A 66 4.24 -25.88 -10.89
C ASP A 66 3.38 -25.58 -9.66
N ARG A 67 2.70 -26.60 -9.10
CA ARG A 67 1.93 -26.46 -7.87
C ARG A 67 2.81 -26.07 -6.68
N ASN A 68 3.97 -26.72 -6.52
CA ASN A 68 4.90 -26.38 -5.44
C ASN A 68 5.52 -24.99 -5.61
N LEU A 69 5.85 -24.60 -6.83
CA LEU A 69 6.40 -23.27 -7.12
C LEU A 69 5.42 -22.17 -6.71
N LEU A 70 4.17 -22.28 -7.13
CA LEU A 70 3.13 -21.30 -6.80
C LEU A 70 2.79 -21.29 -5.30
N GLN A 71 2.76 -22.45 -4.63
CA GLN A 71 2.58 -22.52 -3.18
C GLN A 71 3.71 -21.83 -2.41
N ASN A 72 4.95 -22.00 -2.87
CA ASN A 72 6.10 -21.32 -2.27
C ASN A 72 6.04 -19.80 -2.52
N TYR A 73 5.60 -19.38 -3.70
CA TYR A 73 5.42 -17.96 -4.01
C TYR A 73 4.33 -17.31 -3.15
N ILE A 74 3.19 -17.99 -2.93
CA ILE A 74 2.15 -17.50 -2.02
C ILE A 74 2.68 -17.35 -0.59
N ARG A 75 3.40 -18.35 -0.07
CA ARG A 75 4.02 -18.27 1.25
C ARG A 75 5.02 -17.13 1.38
N TYR A 76 5.73 -16.82 0.30
CA TYR A 76 6.63 -15.67 0.26
C TYR A 76 5.86 -14.35 0.37
N LEU A 77 4.78 -14.19 -0.41
CA LEU A 77 3.93 -12.99 -0.34
C LEU A 77 3.30 -12.79 1.04
N GLU A 78 2.83 -13.87 1.69
CA GLU A 78 2.28 -13.81 3.04
C GLU A 78 3.32 -13.39 4.09
N LYS A 79 4.59 -13.75 3.90
CA LYS A 79 5.67 -13.37 4.80
C LYS A 79 6.10 -11.92 4.60
N ALA A 80 6.12 -11.46 3.34
CA ALA A 80 6.46 -10.08 3.00
C ALA A 80 5.39 -9.07 3.43
N SER A 81 4.14 -9.50 3.64
CA SER A 81 3.07 -8.63 4.15
C SER A 81 3.10 -8.42 5.68
N TRP A 82 4.06 -9.02 6.39
CA TRP A 82 4.18 -9.00 7.86
C TRP A 82 5.42 -8.23 8.37
N GLU A 83 6.25 -7.70 7.47
CA GLU A 83 7.40 -6.81 7.77
C GLU A 83 7.08 -5.37 7.34
#